data_AF-L2GLA1-F1
#
_entry.id   AF-L2GLA1-F1
#
_cell.length_a   1.000
_cell.length_b   1.000
_cell.length_c   1.000
_cell.angle_alpha   90.00
_cell.angle_beta   90.00
_cell.angle_gamma   90.00
#
_symmetry.space_group_name_H-M   'P 1'
#
loop_
_entity.id
_entity.type
_entity.pdbx_description
1 polymer ?
#
loop_
_entity_poly.entity_id
_entity_poly.type
_entity_poly.pdbx_seq_one_letter_code
_entity_poly.pdbx_strand_id
1 'polypeptide(L)'
;MAKAQTVEEEASKQLPVTEDNTKKRYNERDITKNFLRSGKGFKLLLEIGRKYKYTNSYSSSSDVLKEIECLIDIYSTWTGSFPVRKNLKISKYDFLKHVEDFCLERENAEDLEKIVDKSLM
;
A
#
# COMPACT_ATOMS: atom_id res chain seq x y z
N MET A 1 56.72 25.24 53.58
CA MET A 1 55.48 24.50 53.30
C MET A 1 55.22 24.64 51.80
N ALA A 2 55.72 23.72 50.95
CA ALA A 2 55.03 22.54 50.40
C ALA A 2 53.77 22.92 49.57
N LYS A 3 53.51 22.50 48.33
CA LYS A 3 54.13 21.63 47.30
C LYS A 3 53.41 21.87 45.94
N ALA A 4 54.13 21.70 44.83
CA ALA A 4 53.79 21.03 43.55
C ALA A 4 52.48 21.29 42.75
N GLN A 5 52.63 21.90 41.55
CA GLN A 5 52.53 21.32 40.19
C GLN A 5 51.58 20.11 39.86
N THR A 6 50.79 20.30 38.78
CA THR A 6 50.55 19.41 37.58
C THR A 6 49.34 18.45 37.45
N VAL A 7 48.81 18.42 36.19
CA VAL A 7 48.23 17.34 35.34
C VAL A 7 46.71 17.03 35.31
N GLU A 8 46.19 17.07 34.06
CA GLU A 8 45.11 16.30 33.39
C GLU A 8 43.72 16.16 34.02
N GLU A 9 42.66 16.33 33.22
CA GLU A 9 42.01 15.20 32.55
C GLU A 9 40.85 15.68 31.65
N GLU A 10 40.91 15.28 30.38
CA GLU A 10 39.82 15.39 29.42
C GLU A 10 38.58 14.64 29.92
N ALA A 11 37.40 15.25 29.81
CA ALA A 11 36.16 14.48 29.77
C ALA A 11 35.10 15.23 28.97
N SER A 12 35.25 15.15 27.65
CA SER A 12 34.18 15.40 26.69
C SER A 12 33.05 14.41 26.94
N LYS A 13 32.12 14.74 27.83
CA LYS A 13 30.91 13.95 28.05
C LYS A 13 29.85 14.36 27.03
N GLN A 14 29.98 13.79 25.84
CA GLN A 14 28.85 13.58 24.95
C GLN A 14 27.79 12.79 25.72
N LEU A 15 26.64 13.43 25.96
CA LEU A 15 25.45 12.73 26.44
C LEU A 15 25.01 11.74 25.36
N PRO A 16 24.61 10.51 25.74
CA PRO A 16 24.22 9.48 24.80
C PRO A 16 22.93 9.91 24.07
N VAL A 17 23.03 10.02 22.74
CA VAL A 17 21.88 10.05 21.84
C VAL A 17 21.21 8.69 21.94
N THR A 18 20.26 8.58 22.86
CA THR A 18 19.39 7.42 23.01
C THR A 18 17.96 7.92 22.92
N GLU A 19 17.44 7.89 21.72
CA GLU A 19 16.20 7.19 21.39
C GLU A 19 16.06 7.28 19.89
N ASP A 20 16.23 6.12 19.26
CA ASP A 20 16.07 5.87 17.84
C ASP A 20 14.58 6.06 17.49
N ASN A 21 14.13 7.30 17.51
CA ASN A 21 12.84 7.75 17.04
C ASN A 21 12.95 7.93 15.52
N THR A 22 13.40 6.88 14.83
CA THR A 22 13.17 6.72 13.41
C THR A 22 11.67 6.52 13.25
N LYS A 23 10.91 7.62 13.34
CA LYS A 23 9.58 7.72 12.76
C LYS A 23 9.76 7.24 11.33
N LYS A 24 9.40 5.98 11.06
CA LYS A 24 9.45 5.39 9.72
C LYS A 24 8.79 6.42 8.83
N ARG A 25 9.58 7.05 7.95
CA ARG A 25 9.05 7.96 6.96
C ARG A 25 7.89 7.23 6.31
N TYR A 26 6.76 7.91 6.22
CA TYR A 26 5.58 7.37 5.58
C TYR A 26 5.96 7.00 4.14
N ASN A 27 6.16 5.71 3.89
CA ASN A 27 6.56 5.18 2.60
C ASN A 27 5.32 4.60 1.93
N GLU A 28 4.72 5.37 1.05
CA GLU A 28 3.52 4.98 0.29
C GLU A 28 3.72 3.64 -0.41
N ARG A 29 4.90 3.41 -0.98
CA ARG A 29 5.24 2.18 -1.69
C ARG A 29 5.17 0.97 -0.76
N ASP A 30 5.80 1.04 0.41
CA ASP A 30 5.79 -0.05 1.39
C ASP A 30 4.39 -0.31 1.94
N ILE A 31 3.61 0.75 2.18
CA ILE A 31 2.25 0.63 2.71
C ILE A 31 1.34 -0.02 1.67
N THR A 32 1.41 0.40 0.41
CA THR A 32 0.69 -0.22 -0.72
C THR A 32 1.08 -1.69 -0.87
N LYS A 33 2.38 -2.00 -0.87
CA LYS A 33 2.91 -3.37 -0.94
C LYS A 33 2.39 -4.24 0.20
N ASN A 34 2.49 -3.76 1.44
CA ASN A 34 2.05 -4.47 2.63
C ASN A 34 0.53 -4.67 2.65
N PHE A 35 -0.24 -3.67 2.22
CA PHE A 35 -1.70 -3.79 2.12
C PHE A 35 -2.11 -4.87 1.13
N LEU A 36 -1.55 -4.84 -0.08
CA LEU A 36 -1.82 -5.85 -1.11
C LEU A 36 -1.42 -7.26 -0.65
N ARG A 37 -0.32 -7.39 0.10
CA ARG A 37 0.13 -8.67 0.67
C ARG A 37 -0.65 -9.17 1.87
N SER A 38 -1.37 -8.29 2.57
CA SER A 38 -2.04 -8.63 3.84
C SER A 38 -3.31 -9.48 3.71
N GLY A 39 -3.65 -9.96 2.50
CA GLY A 39 -4.91 -10.63 2.19
C GLY A 39 -6.12 -9.68 2.18
N LYS A 40 -6.12 -8.63 3.01
CA LYS A 40 -7.13 -7.55 2.98
C LYS A 40 -7.10 -6.79 1.65
N GLY A 41 -5.93 -6.71 1.02
CA GLY A 41 -5.72 -6.04 -0.26
C GLY A 41 -6.60 -6.57 -1.38
N PHE A 42 -6.87 -7.87 -1.44
CA PHE A 42 -7.70 -8.47 -2.49
C PHE A 42 -9.04 -9.00 -2.00
N LYS A 43 -9.29 -9.00 -0.68
CA LYS A 43 -10.48 -9.59 -0.08
C LYS A 43 -11.78 -9.13 -0.75
N LEU A 44 -11.97 -7.82 -0.94
CA LEU A 44 -13.16 -7.27 -1.59
C LEU A 44 -13.31 -7.78 -3.03
N LEU A 45 -12.23 -7.72 -3.82
CA LEU A 45 -12.24 -8.16 -5.21
C LEU A 45 -12.51 -9.67 -5.34
N LEU A 46 -11.95 -10.48 -4.45
CA LEU A 46 -12.19 -11.92 -4.41
C LEU A 46 -13.64 -12.24 -4.02
N GLU A 47 -14.19 -11.55 -3.02
CA GLU A 47 -15.59 -11.74 -2.60
C GLU A 47 -16.57 -11.34 -3.70
N ILE A 48 -16.31 -10.22 -4.38
CA ILE A 48 -17.11 -9.77 -5.51
C ILE A 48 -16.94 -10.75 -6.66
N GLY A 49 -15.72 -11.05 -7.10
CA GLY A 49 -15.46 -11.96 -8.23
C GLY A 49 -16.08 -13.35 -8.08
N ARG A 50 -16.16 -13.89 -6.85
CA ARG A 50 -16.87 -15.17 -6.57
C ARG A 50 -18.38 -15.09 -6.74
N LYS A 51 -18.97 -13.92 -6.52
CA LYS A 51 -20.42 -13.68 -6.61
C LYS A 51 -20.83 -13.10 -7.96
N TYR A 52 -19.90 -12.39 -8.60
CA TYR A 52 -20.13 -11.65 -9.82
C TYR A 52 -20.23 -12.61 -10.98
N LYS A 53 -21.42 -12.69 -11.57
CA LYS A 53 -21.67 -13.49 -12.76
C LYS A 53 -21.69 -12.55 -13.95
N TYR A 54 -20.62 -12.59 -14.74
CA TYR A 54 -20.57 -11.86 -15.99
C TYR A 54 -21.72 -12.32 -16.88
N THR A 55 -22.62 -11.41 -17.23
CA THR A 55 -23.74 -11.72 -18.12
C THR A 55 -23.25 -11.69 -19.55
N ASN A 56 -23.09 -12.86 -20.17
CA ASN A 56 -22.62 -12.95 -21.56
C ASN A 56 -23.69 -12.61 -22.61
N SER A 57 -24.81 -12.02 -22.18
CA SER A 57 -25.94 -11.62 -23.01
C SER A 57 -26.21 -10.14 -22.80
N TYR A 58 -25.62 -9.31 -23.66
CA TYR A 58 -25.94 -7.89 -23.74
C TYR A 58 -27.00 -7.72 -24.82
N SER A 59 -28.19 -7.27 -24.43
CA SER A 59 -29.28 -7.04 -25.37
C SER A 59 -29.24 -5.62 -25.94
N SER A 60 -28.45 -4.73 -25.32
CA SER A 60 -28.33 -3.34 -25.72
C SER A 60 -27.00 -2.72 -25.29
N SER A 61 -26.63 -1.59 -25.91
CA SER A 61 -25.50 -0.78 -25.45
C SER A 61 -25.69 -0.25 -24.02
N SER A 62 -26.93 -0.09 -23.55
CA SER A 62 -27.22 0.30 -22.17
C SER A 62 -26.80 -0.77 -21.17
N ASP A 63 -26.92 -2.05 -21.52
CA ASP A 63 -26.50 -3.15 -20.64
C ASP A 63 -24.98 -3.18 -20.49
N VAL A 64 -24.25 -2.90 -21.58
CA VAL A 64 -22.79 -2.75 -21.55
C VAL A 64 -22.36 -1.56 -20.70
N LEU A 65 -23.04 -0.42 -20.81
CA LEU A 65 -22.73 0.76 -20.00
C LEU A 65 -22.92 0.50 -18.50
N LYS A 66 -24.01 -0.17 -18.12
CA LYS A 66 -24.27 -0.57 -16.72
C LYS A 66 -23.18 -1.49 -16.18
N GLU A 67 -22.72 -2.42 -17.01
CA GLU A 67 -21.63 -3.33 -16.64
C GLU A 67 -20.34 -2.54 -16.37
N ILE A 68 -19.99 -1.60 -17.26
CA ILE A 68 -18.82 -0.74 -17.12
C ILE A 68 -18.93 0.12 -15.85
N GLU A 69 -20.09 0.73 -15.60
CA GLU A 69 -20.35 1.52 -14.39
C GLU A 69 -20.17 0.66 -13.13
N CYS A 70 -20.69 -0.57 -13.13
CA CYS A 70 -20.53 -1.49 -12.01
C CYS A 70 -19.06 -1.82 -11.75
N LEU A 71 -18.28 -2.10 -12.81
CA LEU A 71 -16.84 -2.35 -12.69
C LEU A 71 -16.10 -1.13 -12.11
N ILE A 72 -16.42 0.07 -12.61
CA ILE A 72 -15.83 1.32 -12.10
C ILE A 72 -16.14 1.49 -10.60
N ASP A 73 -17.36 1.19 -10.17
CA ASP A 73 -17.77 1.28 -8.76
C ASP A 73 -17.05 0.25 -7.89
N ILE A 74 -16.89 -0.98 -8.37
CA ILE A 74 -16.13 -2.04 -7.69
C ILE A 74 -14.69 -1.58 -7.44
N TYR A 75 -13.99 -1.13 -8.48
CA TYR A 75 -12.60 -0.68 -8.37
C TYR A 75 -12.46 0.61 -7.57
N SER A 76 -13.41 1.54 -7.67
CA SER A 76 -13.44 2.77 -6.87
C SER A 76 -13.64 2.49 -5.39
N THR A 77 -14.49 1.51 -5.05
CA THR A 77 -14.72 1.08 -3.67
C THR A 77 -13.50 0.36 -3.12
N TRP A 78 -12.91 -0.51 -3.93
CA TRP A 78 -11.68 -1.24 -3.59
C TRP A 78 -10.52 -0.29 -3.29
N THR A 79 -10.26 0.67 -4.17
CA THR A 79 -9.20 1.68 -3.98
C THR A 79 -9.42 2.54 -2.73
N GLY A 80 -10.67 2.76 -2.32
CA GLY A 80 -11.01 3.41 -1.06
C GLY A 80 -10.52 2.67 0.20
N SER A 81 -10.21 1.39 0.09
CA SER A 81 -9.71 0.57 1.20
C SER A 81 -8.21 0.73 1.46
N PHE A 82 -7.46 1.37 0.55
CA PHE A 82 -6.02 1.54 0.70
C PHE A 82 -5.70 2.55 1.80
N PRO A 83 -4.82 2.21 2.76
CA PRO A 83 -4.40 3.15 3.80
C PRO A 83 -3.77 4.42 3.21
N VAL A 84 -3.09 4.29 2.07
CA VAL A 84 -2.40 5.40 1.42
C VAL A 84 -3.33 6.47 0.86
N ARG A 85 -4.57 6.08 0.53
CA ARG A 85 -5.56 6.93 -0.12
C ARG A 85 -5.90 8.17 0.72
N LYS A 86 -5.85 8.06 2.06
CA LYS A 86 -6.20 9.15 2.98
C LYS A 86 -5.22 10.33 2.92
N ASN A 87 -3.98 10.09 2.49
CA ASN A 87 -2.92 11.08 2.48
C ASN A 87 -2.67 11.67 1.09
N LEU A 88 -3.28 11.08 0.05
CA LEU A 88 -3.11 11.49 -1.34
C LEU A 88 -4.27 12.37 -1.80
N LYS A 89 -3.97 13.60 -2.24
CA LYS A 89 -4.93 14.54 -2.83
C LYS A 89 -5.04 14.32 -4.35
N ILE A 90 -5.31 13.09 -4.78
CA ILE A 90 -5.45 12.73 -6.20
C ILE A 90 -6.85 12.19 -6.50
N SER A 91 -7.28 12.23 -7.77
CA SER A 91 -8.61 11.71 -8.12
C SER A 91 -8.70 10.19 -7.90
N LYS A 92 -9.92 9.64 -7.92
CA LYS A 92 -10.12 8.18 -7.81
C LYS A 92 -9.45 7.44 -8.98
N TYR A 93 -9.57 8.01 -10.18
CA TYR A 93 -9.00 7.45 -11.40
C TYR A 93 -7.46 7.52 -11.40
N ASP A 94 -6.87 8.63 -10.97
CA ASP A 94 -5.41 8.75 -10.88
C ASP A 94 -4.84 7.76 -9.87
N PHE A 95 -5.57 7.49 -8.78
CA PHE A 95 -5.13 6.51 -7.80
C PHE A 95 -5.31 5.07 -8.28
N LEU A 96 -6.38 4.79 -9.00
CA LEU A 96 -6.54 3.49 -9.67
C LEU A 96 -5.37 3.26 -10.64
N LYS A 97 -4.98 4.29 -11.40
CA LYS A 97 -3.82 4.24 -12.30
C LYS A 97 -2.51 4.02 -11.54
N HIS A 98 -2.31 4.71 -10.42
CA HIS A 98 -1.15 4.52 -9.55
C HIS A 98 -1.05 3.08 -9.02
N VAL A 99 -2.17 2.48 -8.62
CA VAL A 99 -2.22 1.08 -8.16
C VAL A 99 -1.97 0.10 -9.31
N GLU A 100 -2.53 0.38 -10.49
CA GLU A 100 -2.26 -0.41 -11.71
C GLU A 100 -0.76 -0.43 -12.03
N ASP A 101 -0.13 0.75 -12.10
CA ASP A 101 1.30 0.87 -12.39
C ASP A 101 2.14 0.13 -11.34
N PHE A 102 1.78 0.24 -10.05
CA PHE A 102 2.43 -0.50 -8.97
C PHE A 102 2.35 -2.02 -9.16
N CYS A 103 1.18 -2.55 -9.55
CA CYS A 103 0.97 -3.98 -9.77
C CYS A 103 1.71 -4.51 -11.01
N LEU A 104 1.89 -3.67 -12.04
CA LEU A 104 2.59 -4.01 -13.27
C LEU A 104 4.11 -3.96 -13.14
N GLU A 105 4.66 -3.33 -12.09
CA GLU A 105 6.08 -3.42 -11.77
C GLU A 105 6.47 -4.90 -11.59
N ARG A 106 7.45 -5.36 -12.38
CA ARG A 106 7.88 -6.78 -12.41
C ARG A 106 8.17 -7.37 -11.03
N GLU A 107 8.78 -6.57 -10.15
CA GLU A 107 9.09 -6.97 -8.76
C GLU A 107 7.84 -7.30 -7.93
N ASN A 108 6.72 -6.62 -8.22
CA ASN A 108 5.47 -6.81 -7.48
C ASN A 108 4.58 -7.87 -8.15
N ALA A 109 4.56 -7.95 -9.48
CA ALA A 109 3.70 -8.85 -10.24
C ALA A 109 3.84 -10.31 -9.81
N GLU A 110 5.08 -10.84 -9.79
CA GLU A 110 5.36 -12.24 -9.44
C GLU A 110 4.93 -12.60 -8.00
N ASP A 111 5.05 -11.63 -7.09
CA ASP A 111 4.68 -11.83 -5.68
C ASP A 111 3.17 -11.73 -5.47
N LEU A 112 2.48 -10.86 -6.21
CA LEU A 112 1.04 -10.70 -6.12
C LEU A 112 0.29 -11.88 -6.76
N GLU A 113 0.79 -12.42 -7.88
CA GLU A 113 0.22 -13.59 -8.55
C GLU A 113 0.14 -14.79 -7.61
N LYS A 114 1.25 -15.12 -6.92
CA LYS A 114 1.30 -16.20 -5.92
C LYS A 114 0.28 -16.02 -4.79
N ILE A 115 0.03 -14.78 -4.37
CA ILE A 115 -0.90 -14.46 -3.29
C ILE A 115 -2.34 -14.64 -3.77
N VAL A 116 -2.65 -14.20 -4.99
CA VAL A 116 -3.96 -14.36 -5.60
C VAL A 116 -4.25 -15.85 -5.79
N ASP A 117 -3.33 -16.62 -6.36
CA ASP A 117 -3.48 -18.07 -6.56
C ASP A 117 -3.75 -18.80 -5.24
N LYS A 118 -2.97 -18.51 -4.20
CA LYS A 118 -3.19 -19.07 -2.87
C LYS A 118 -4.56 -18.69 -2.27
N SER A 119 -5.09 -17.53 -2.64
CA SER A 119 -6.39 -17.05 -2.14
C SER A 119 -7.57 -17.62 -2.93
N LEU A 120 -7.31 -18.22 -4.10
CA LEU A 120 -8.29 -18.88 -4.97
C LEU A 120 -8.42 -20.39 -4.70
N MET A 121 -7.39 -21.01 -4.11
CA MET A 121 -7.45 -22.39 -3.57
C MET A 121 -8.25 -22.47 -2.28
#